data_AF-U1PK85-F1
#
_entry.id   AF-U1PK85-F1
#
_cell.length_a   1.000
_cell.length_b   1.000
_cell.length_c   1.000
_cell.angle_alpha   90.00
_cell.angle_beta   90.00
_cell.angle_gamma   90.00
#
_symmetry.space_group_name_H-M   'P 1'
#
loop_
_entity.id
_entity.type
_entity.pdbx_description
1 polymer ?
#
loop_
_entity_poly.entity_id
_entity_poly.type
_entity_poly.pdbx_seq_one_letter_code
_entity_poly.pdbx_strand_id
1 'polypeptide(L)'
;MSDGSDTGGGTTGGRGRTEQTVDRVVRRREMLAGLGGGALAARASSRGKAASQSTGIEGSEGPIFESEFDSHAPGEVPSEFVLVGNTDQAVTDTASPETAQSYRIGGSHGGCWRAIMRQELFDSGTRPDAMRVRGQFRLDDGEVGCHENKSGSIGWRTVEGSHWSDGSGARLLQFRPDGTVTSAGETVGTYEQYEWTGFDVEYRWDRDSSEVTHRCTVGGGTETVTREARDDETDLTALELRSDDFTVLWGGLSVAEPGGGSGINPTLLLPLVLLVAGGAGYYYLRRRESPAPQQTGPRQHARQSNRQTGQQNDPQPRGEESDWRGSSGGQESPDHGRQHTPDGQRPSESERRSADRDRPSDEESR
;
A
#
# COMPACT_ATOMS: atom_id res chain seq x y z
N MET A 1 -75.11 14.01 34.31
CA MET A 1 -75.10 12.53 34.31
C MET A 1 -74.10 12.08 33.24
N SER A 2 -72.95 11.46 33.49
CA SER A 2 -72.12 11.34 34.71
C SER A 2 -70.72 10.78 34.32
N ASP A 3 -69.61 10.86 35.06
CA ASP A 3 -68.99 11.78 36.05
C ASP A 3 -67.55 11.21 36.31
N GLY A 4 -66.53 11.90 36.85
CA GLY A 4 -66.43 13.27 37.33
C GLY A 4 -65.15 13.57 38.16
N SER A 5 -63.96 13.09 37.76
CA SER A 5 -62.68 13.19 38.53
C SER A 5 -61.45 13.31 37.61
N ASP A 6 -60.36 14.04 37.86
CA ASP A 6 -59.77 14.75 39.04
C ASP A 6 -58.86 13.92 39.98
N THR A 7 -57.92 14.60 40.66
CA THR A 7 -56.66 14.13 41.32
C THR A 7 -55.55 13.71 40.34
N GLY A 8 -54.24 13.81 40.62
CA GLY A 8 -53.47 14.20 41.83
C GLY A 8 -52.23 13.28 41.91
N GLY A 9 -50.98 13.73 41.89
CA GLY A 9 -50.35 14.62 42.86
C GLY A 9 -49.67 13.80 43.97
N GLY A 10 -48.39 13.42 43.84
CA GLY A 10 -47.71 12.59 44.84
C GLY A 10 -46.19 12.43 44.66
N THR A 11 -45.42 12.92 45.63
CA THR A 11 -43.94 12.87 45.66
C THR A 11 -43.45 11.92 46.76
N THR A 12 -42.66 10.90 46.41
CA THR A 12 -41.88 10.07 47.36
C THR A 12 -40.56 9.62 46.72
N GLY A 13 -39.50 9.31 47.47
CA GLY A 13 -39.41 9.40 48.93
C GLY A 13 -38.23 8.70 49.63
N GLY A 14 -37.21 8.24 48.91
CA GLY A 14 -35.88 7.91 49.48
C GLY A 14 -35.64 6.48 49.99
N ARG A 15 -34.36 6.23 50.38
CA ARG A 15 -33.74 4.97 50.87
C ARG A 15 -33.61 3.87 49.79
N GLY A 16 -32.44 3.30 49.47
CA GLY A 16 -31.06 3.60 49.89
C GLY A 16 -30.49 2.67 50.97
N ARG A 17 -29.66 1.68 50.56
CA ARG A 17 -28.71 0.95 51.43
C ARG A 17 -27.74 0.06 50.62
N THR A 18 -26.47 -0.03 51.08
CA THR A 18 -25.53 -1.19 51.11
C THR A 18 -25.35 -2.11 49.87
N GLU A 19 -24.17 -2.66 49.56
CA GLU A 19 -22.75 -2.39 49.87
C GLU A 19 -21.88 -3.41 49.07
N GLN A 20 -20.58 -3.13 48.87
CA GLN A 20 -19.56 -4.06 48.32
C GLN A 20 -19.77 -4.45 46.82
N THR A 21 -18.74 -4.40 45.97
CA THR A 21 -17.62 -5.35 45.95
C THR A 21 -16.38 -4.81 45.21
N VAL A 22 -15.21 -4.90 45.85
CA VAL A 22 -13.83 -5.13 45.34
C VAL A 22 -13.54 -4.73 43.86
N ASP A 23 -12.78 -3.66 43.55
CA ASP A 23 -11.31 -3.44 43.68
C ASP A 23 -10.43 -4.23 42.68
N ARG A 24 -9.40 -3.56 42.13
CA ARG A 24 -8.41 -4.00 41.09
C ARG A 24 -9.03 -4.09 39.68
N VAL A 25 -8.31 -3.78 38.59
CA VAL A 25 -6.90 -4.11 38.27
C VAL A 25 -6.04 -2.89 37.84
N VAL A 26 -5.02 -2.62 38.65
CA VAL A 26 -3.64 -2.22 38.29
C VAL A 26 -3.41 -1.07 37.29
N ARG A 27 -3.01 0.10 37.84
CA ARG A 27 -1.95 0.94 37.24
C ARG A 27 -0.57 0.36 37.62
N ARG A 28 0.29 0.04 36.65
CA ARG A 28 1.74 -0.27 36.72
C ARG A 28 2.28 -0.19 35.27
N ARG A 29 3.48 0.31 34.95
CA ARG A 29 4.64 0.70 35.78
C ARG A 29 5.17 2.07 35.37
N GLU A 30 5.53 2.89 36.35
CA GLU A 30 6.74 3.71 36.28
C GLU A 30 7.84 3.01 37.11
N MET A 31 9.04 3.60 37.15
CA MET A 31 10.27 3.12 37.81
C MET A 31 10.94 1.89 37.19
N LEU A 32 12.07 2.14 36.52
CA LEU A 32 13.33 1.45 36.82
C LEU A 32 14.52 2.35 36.44
N ALA A 33 14.96 3.17 37.39
CA ALA A 33 16.25 3.88 37.32
C ALA A 33 17.22 3.18 38.29
N GLY A 34 18.34 2.65 37.79
CA GLY A 34 19.15 1.70 38.56
C GLY A 34 20.53 1.38 37.99
N LEU A 35 21.40 2.39 37.98
CA LEU A 35 22.88 2.33 37.94
C LEU A 35 23.57 0.98 37.61
N GLY A 36 24.14 0.91 36.42
CA GLY A 36 25.21 -0.04 36.06
C GLY A 36 25.69 0.23 34.62
N GLY A 37 26.99 0.27 34.31
CA GLY A 37 28.15 0.00 35.15
C GLY A 37 29.29 -0.73 34.43
N GLY A 38 29.44 -0.56 33.11
CA GLY A 38 30.44 -1.27 32.32
C GLY A 38 30.86 -0.47 31.09
N ALA A 39 32.14 -0.12 31.01
CA ALA A 39 32.70 0.62 29.89
C ALA A 39 33.42 -0.32 28.91
N LEU A 40 33.00 -0.33 27.65
CA LEU A 40 33.77 -0.85 26.52
C LEU A 40 33.76 0.18 25.40
N ALA A 41 34.95 0.54 24.91
CA ALA A 41 35.12 1.63 23.97
C ALA A 41 34.97 1.15 22.51
N ALA A 42 33.82 1.46 21.91
CA ALA A 42 33.67 1.46 20.46
C ALA A 42 34.21 2.80 19.89
N ARG A 43 35.05 2.74 18.85
CA ARG A 43 35.57 3.94 18.18
C ARG A 43 34.47 4.61 17.36
N ALA A 44 34.00 5.76 17.80
CA ALA A 44 33.17 6.64 16.98
C ALA A 44 33.99 7.13 15.76
N SER A 45 33.71 6.59 14.58
CA SER A 45 34.21 7.12 13.31
C SER A 45 33.23 8.17 12.80
N SER A 46 33.41 9.41 13.26
CA SER A 46 32.51 10.53 12.95
C SER A 46 32.64 10.96 11.48
N ARG A 47 31.98 10.24 10.56
CA ARG A 47 31.57 10.83 9.28
C ARG A 47 30.60 11.96 9.64
N GLY A 48 31.00 13.21 9.39
CA GLY A 48 30.13 14.35 9.64
C GLY A 48 28.87 14.23 8.78
N LYS A 49 27.69 14.37 9.38
CA LYS A 49 26.43 14.56 8.65
C LYS A 49 26.53 15.90 7.95
N ALA A 50 26.98 15.89 6.70
CA ALA A 50 27.14 17.09 5.90
C ALA A 50 25.74 17.62 5.58
N ALA A 51 25.29 18.62 6.35
CA ALA A 51 24.10 19.37 6.01
C ALA A 51 24.32 19.98 4.62
N SER A 52 23.60 19.45 3.63
CA SER A 52 23.67 19.95 2.26
C SER A 52 22.96 21.30 2.21
N GLN A 53 23.72 22.36 2.51
CA GLN A 53 23.26 23.73 2.33
C GLN A 53 23.15 23.99 0.83
N SER A 54 21.96 23.70 0.28
CA SER A 54 21.61 24.01 -1.09
C SER A 54 21.82 25.50 -1.34
N THR A 55 22.89 25.82 -2.08
CA THR A 55 23.17 27.19 -2.51
C THR A 55 22.11 27.58 -3.53
N GLY A 56 21.17 28.41 -3.10
CA GLY A 56 19.89 28.60 -3.78
C GLY A 56 19.99 28.94 -5.27
N ILE A 57 19.25 28.17 -6.06
CA ILE A 57 18.65 28.65 -7.29
C ILE A 57 17.23 29.08 -6.90
N GLU A 58 16.98 30.39 -6.93
CA GLU A 58 15.65 30.94 -6.64
C GLU A 58 14.65 30.43 -7.69
N GLY A 59 13.62 29.70 -7.25
CA GLY A 59 12.61 29.08 -8.12
C GLY A 59 12.29 27.61 -7.83
N SER A 60 13.05 26.93 -6.97
CA SER A 60 12.56 25.70 -6.32
C SER A 60 12.00 26.05 -4.95
N GLU A 61 10.68 25.92 -4.81
CA GLU A 61 10.09 25.68 -3.50
C GLU A 61 10.51 24.28 -3.01
N GLY A 62 10.38 24.06 -1.70
CA GLY A 62 10.81 22.80 -1.08
C GLY A 62 9.86 21.63 -1.36
N PRO A 63 10.21 20.41 -0.94
CA PRO A 63 9.22 19.34 -0.85
C PRO A 63 8.08 19.76 0.10
N ILE A 64 6.84 19.47 -0.31
CA ILE A 64 5.63 19.56 0.51
C ILE A 64 5.69 18.49 1.61
N PHE A 65 6.25 17.33 1.28
CA PHE A 65 6.53 16.23 2.19
C PHE A 65 7.83 15.55 1.78
N GLU A 66 8.68 15.19 2.74
CA GLU A 66 9.89 14.39 2.51
C GLU A 66 10.14 13.53 3.75
N SER A 67 10.31 12.21 3.55
CA SER A 67 10.65 11.28 4.63
C SER A 67 11.60 10.19 4.14
N GLU A 68 12.84 10.30 4.59
CA GLU A 68 13.86 9.25 4.46
C GLU A 68 13.66 8.12 5.49
N PHE A 69 12.81 8.32 6.50
CA PHE A 69 12.66 7.53 7.73
C PHE A 69 13.88 7.45 8.66
N ASP A 70 15.10 7.72 8.16
CA ASP A 70 16.41 7.79 8.86
C ASP A 70 16.48 8.71 10.10
N SER A 71 15.40 9.41 10.46
CA SER A 71 15.23 10.22 11.68
C SER A 71 14.62 9.45 12.87
N HIS A 72 14.02 8.28 12.65
CA HIS A 72 13.19 7.58 13.63
C HIS A 72 13.85 6.32 14.19
N ALA A 73 13.35 5.83 15.33
CA ALA A 73 13.78 4.53 15.87
C ALA A 73 13.11 3.36 15.13
N PRO A 74 13.78 2.21 14.95
CA PRO A 74 13.12 0.98 14.53
C PRO A 74 12.02 0.57 15.52
N GLY A 75 10.82 0.28 15.01
CA GLY A 75 9.63 0.07 15.83
C GLY A 75 8.85 1.35 16.18
N GLU A 76 9.30 2.53 15.73
CA GLU A 76 8.57 3.79 15.88
C GLU A 76 7.50 3.95 14.79
N VAL A 77 6.38 4.56 15.15
CA VAL A 77 5.42 5.15 14.20
C VAL A 77 5.63 6.67 14.27
N PRO A 78 5.96 7.35 13.15
CA PRO A 78 6.04 8.81 13.10
C PRO A 78 4.75 9.44 13.66
N SER A 79 4.91 10.44 14.53
CA SER A 79 3.84 11.06 15.32
C SER A 79 2.71 11.70 14.52
N GLU A 80 3.03 12.05 13.28
CA GLU A 80 2.22 12.70 12.26
C GLU A 80 1.35 11.71 11.46
N PHE A 81 1.63 10.40 11.55
CA PHE A 81 0.92 9.36 10.79
C PHE A 81 -0.36 8.90 11.48
N VAL A 82 -1.52 9.15 10.85
CA VAL A 82 -2.80 8.59 11.26
C VAL A 82 -2.92 7.14 10.77
N LEU A 83 -2.88 6.19 11.69
CA LEU A 83 -2.98 4.75 11.37
C LEU A 83 -4.42 4.25 11.35
N VAL A 84 -4.73 3.40 10.37
CA VAL A 84 -6.06 2.83 10.17
C VAL A 84 -5.97 1.33 9.82
N GLY A 85 -6.82 0.51 10.44
CA GLY A 85 -6.87 -0.93 10.20
C GLY A 85 -5.89 -1.72 11.08
N ASN A 86 -4.97 -2.47 10.47
CA ASN A 86 -3.96 -3.26 11.16
C ASN A 86 -2.81 -2.38 11.70
N THR A 87 -2.26 -2.78 12.84
CA THR A 87 -1.24 -2.03 13.60
C THR A 87 0.17 -2.63 13.50
N ASP A 88 0.40 -3.59 12.59
CA ASP A 88 1.76 -3.93 12.12
C ASP A 88 2.24 -2.84 11.16
N GLN A 89 2.54 -1.65 11.71
CA GLN A 89 3.09 -0.53 10.97
C GLN A 89 4.17 0.13 11.82
N ALA A 90 5.37 0.32 11.26
CA ALA A 90 6.51 0.94 11.95
C ALA A 90 7.68 1.23 10.99
N VAL A 91 8.60 2.10 11.40
CA VAL A 91 9.93 2.21 10.79
C VAL A 91 10.77 0.96 11.10
N THR A 92 11.59 0.52 10.15
CA THR A 92 12.46 -0.67 10.23
C THR A 92 13.86 -0.38 9.67
N ASP A 93 14.87 -1.10 10.15
CA ASP A 93 16.26 -1.09 9.64
C ASP A 93 16.41 -1.76 8.24
N THR A 94 15.30 -1.98 7.53
CA THR A 94 15.32 -2.52 6.17
C THR A 94 15.66 -1.39 5.20
N ALA A 95 16.96 -1.15 4.99
CA ALA A 95 17.45 -0.13 4.07
C ALA A 95 16.89 -0.27 2.65
N SER A 96 16.62 0.88 2.02
CA SER A 96 16.40 1.00 0.58
C SER A 96 17.71 1.36 -0.14
N PRO A 97 17.78 1.27 -1.47
CA PRO A 97 18.83 1.88 -2.29
C PRO A 97 19.20 3.35 -1.98
N GLU A 98 18.33 4.15 -1.34
CA GLU A 98 18.58 5.57 -1.04
C GLU A 98 18.56 5.91 0.47
N THR A 99 17.93 5.09 1.31
CA THR A 99 17.70 5.36 2.75
C THR A 99 18.19 4.21 3.64
N ALA A 100 18.70 4.50 4.84
CA ALA A 100 19.14 3.45 5.77
C ALA A 100 17.95 2.71 6.43
N GLN A 101 16.78 3.36 6.50
CA GLN A 101 15.55 2.82 7.06
C GLN A 101 14.38 2.89 6.05
N SER A 102 13.27 2.24 6.39
CA SER A 102 12.02 2.29 5.62
C SER A 102 10.80 2.13 6.52
N TYR A 103 9.62 2.50 6.03
CA TYR A 103 8.36 2.31 6.75
C TYR A 103 7.64 1.04 6.27
N ARG A 104 7.54 0.06 7.17
CA ARG A 104 6.83 -1.20 7.00
C ARG A 104 5.33 -0.99 7.26
N ILE A 105 4.50 -1.55 6.38
CA ILE A 105 3.04 -1.58 6.51
C ILE A 105 2.57 -3.03 6.26
N GLY A 106 2.01 -3.68 7.28
CA GLY A 106 1.59 -5.08 7.26
C GLY A 106 0.08 -5.25 7.38
N GLY A 107 -0.57 -5.74 6.32
CA GLY A 107 -1.92 -6.28 6.37
C GLY A 107 -1.95 -7.69 6.95
N SER A 108 -3.15 -8.24 7.17
CA SER A 108 -3.33 -9.65 7.54
C SER A 108 -3.19 -10.53 6.31
N HIS A 109 -2.10 -11.30 6.23
CA HIS A 109 -1.88 -12.30 5.18
C HIS A 109 -3.08 -13.25 5.06
N GLY A 110 -3.60 -13.43 3.85
CA GLY A 110 -4.79 -14.25 3.56
C GLY A 110 -6.10 -13.77 4.21
N GLY A 111 -6.11 -12.59 4.84
CA GLY A 111 -7.23 -12.08 5.64
C GLY A 111 -8.05 -10.98 4.94
N CYS A 112 -8.86 -10.25 5.71
CA CYS A 112 -9.57 -9.05 5.25
C CYS A 112 -9.07 -7.76 5.95
N TRP A 113 -7.94 -7.78 6.66
CA TRP A 113 -7.53 -6.69 7.55
C TRP A 113 -6.32 -5.92 7.00
N ARG A 114 -6.62 -4.87 6.23
CA ARG A 114 -5.63 -3.94 5.65
C ARG A 114 -4.85 -3.19 6.73
N ALA A 115 -3.63 -2.76 6.42
CA ALA A 115 -2.98 -1.66 7.11
C ALA A 115 -2.94 -0.42 6.22
N ILE A 116 -3.30 0.73 6.78
CA ILE A 116 -3.32 2.02 6.11
C ILE A 116 -2.62 3.05 7.01
N MET A 117 -1.82 3.91 6.40
CA MET A 117 -1.30 5.15 6.99
C MET A 117 -1.83 6.33 6.17
N ARG A 118 -2.23 7.39 6.87
CA ARG A 118 -2.57 8.69 6.27
C ARG A 118 -1.75 9.81 6.88
N GLN A 119 -1.48 10.82 6.06
CA GLN A 119 -0.75 12.04 6.43
C GLN A 119 -1.44 13.22 5.76
N GLU A 120 -2.03 14.14 6.54
CA GLU A 120 -2.52 15.42 6.01
C GLU A 120 -1.34 16.25 5.46
N LEU A 121 -1.49 16.80 4.24
CA LEU A 121 -0.48 17.67 3.60
C LEU A 121 -0.98 19.09 3.31
N PHE A 122 -2.30 19.29 3.26
CA PHE A 122 -2.91 20.52 2.75
C PHE A 122 -3.95 21.16 3.72
N ASP A 123 -3.87 20.85 5.01
CA ASP A 123 -4.78 21.25 6.11
C ASP A 123 -5.23 22.74 6.11
N SER A 124 -4.40 23.65 5.57
CA SER A 124 -4.70 25.08 5.50
C SER A 124 -4.52 25.72 4.12
N GLY A 125 -4.53 24.95 3.02
CA GLY A 125 -4.18 25.48 1.69
C GLY A 125 -4.84 24.75 0.52
N THR A 126 -4.94 25.45 -0.62
CA THR A 126 -5.38 24.82 -1.88
C THR A 126 -4.31 23.83 -2.33
N ARG A 127 -4.68 22.55 -2.49
CA ARG A 127 -3.81 21.53 -3.11
C ARG A 127 -3.33 22.02 -4.48
N PRO A 128 -2.03 21.92 -4.81
CA PRO A 128 -1.53 22.23 -6.14
C PRO A 128 -2.22 21.40 -7.23
N ASP A 129 -2.42 22.00 -8.40
CA ASP A 129 -2.98 21.30 -9.57
C ASP A 129 -1.97 20.33 -10.20
N ALA A 130 -0.67 20.57 -9.98
CA ALA A 130 0.40 19.68 -10.39
C ALA A 130 1.24 19.28 -9.16
N MET A 131 1.49 17.99 -9.01
CA MET A 131 2.28 17.41 -7.92
C MET A 131 3.20 16.33 -8.46
N ARG A 132 4.33 16.10 -7.81
CA ARG A 132 5.25 15.02 -8.13
C ARG A 132 5.51 14.18 -6.88
N VAL A 133 5.17 12.91 -6.96
CA VAL A 133 5.29 11.95 -5.85
C VAL A 133 6.34 10.91 -6.21
N ARG A 134 7.32 10.71 -5.33
CA ARG A 134 8.43 9.76 -5.52
C ARG A 134 8.62 8.87 -4.32
N GLY A 135 9.33 7.78 -4.56
CA GLY A 135 10.01 7.01 -3.54
C GLY A 135 10.29 5.60 -4.04
N GLN A 136 10.42 4.68 -3.10
CA GLN A 136 10.69 3.28 -3.37
C GLN A 136 9.65 2.39 -2.70
N PHE A 137 9.24 1.36 -3.42
CA PHE A 137 8.32 0.33 -2.95
C PHE A 137 9.01 -1.03 -2.97
N ARG A 138 8.71 -1.86 -1.98
CA ARG A 138 9.05 -3.28 -1.95
C ARG A 138 7.89 -4.08 -1.37
N LEU A 139 7.59 -5.21 -2.01
CA LEU A 139 6.69 -6.23 -1.48
C LEU A 139 7.50 -7.29 -0.73
N ASP A 140 7.13 -7.57 0.52
CA ASP A 140 7.66 -8.66 1.34
C ASP A 140 6.63 -9.81 1.41
N ASP A 141 6.61 -10.58 2.51
CA ASP A 141 5.70 -11.71 2.71
C ASP A 141 4.21 -11.33 2.59
N GLY A 142 3.39 -12.27 2.11
CA GLY A 142 1.94 -12.19 2.16
C GLY A 142 1.23 -13.20 1.28
N GLU A 143 -0.10 -13.23 1.38
CA GLU A 143 -0.97 -14.15 0.64
C GLU A 143 -2.28 -13.43 0.31
N VAL A 144 -2.82 -13.62 -0.90
CA VAL A 144 -4.07 -12.98 -1.33
C VAL A 144 -5.24 -13.45 -0.47
N GLY A 145 -5.89 -12.52 0.21
CA GLY A 145 -7.10 -12.74 0.99
C GLY A 145 -8.30 -12.05 0.34
N CYS A 146 -8.98 -11.20 1.10
CA CYS A 146 -10.25 -10.58 0.71
C CYS A 146 -10.09 -9.42 -0.29
N HIS A 147 -8.86 -9.08 -0.70
CA HIS A 147 -8.59 -7.87 -1.50
C HIS A 147 -8.07 -8.13 -2.91
N GLU A 148 -8.52 -9.22 -3.55
CA GLU A 148 -8.30 -9.64 -4.96
C GLU A 148 -7.31 -8.80 -5.77
N ASN A 149 -6.12 -9.38 -6.00
CA ASN A 149 -5.00 -8.84 -6.78
C ASN A 149 -4.55 -7.43 -6.35
N LYS A 150 -4.35 -7.21 -5.05
CA LYS A 150 -3.79 -5.97 -4.47
C LYS A 150 -2.78 -6.34 -3.38
N SER A 151 -1.59 -5.74 -3.41
CA SER A 151 -0.55 -5.94 -2.40
C SER A 151 -0.35 -4.66 -1.58
N GLY A 152 -0.12 -3.53 -2.25
CA GLY A 152 -0.14 -2.20 -1.63
C GLY A 152 -0.43 -1.10 -2.64
N SER A 153 -0.72 0.11 -2.15
CA SER A 153 -0.95 1.27 -3.01
C SER A 153 -0.60 2.59 -2.36
N ILE A 154 -0.24 3.56 -3.20
CA ILE A 154 -0.07 4.98 -2.83
C ILE A 154 -1.13 5.82 -3.54
N GLY A 155 -1.70 6.80 -2.84
CA GLY A 155 -2.76 7.64 -3.35
C GLY A 155 -3.11 8.82 -2.45
N TRP A 156 -4.23 9.45 -2.76
CA TRP A 156 -4.75 10.63 -2.09
C TRP A 156 -6.11 10.35 -1.42
N ARG A 157 -6.40 11.07 -0.33
CA ARG A 157 -7.68 11.05 0.41
C ARG A 157 -8.16 12.47 0.70
N THR A 158 -9.46 12.65 0.90
CA THR A 158 -10.03 13.97 1.25
C THR A 158 -9.89 14.37 2.73
N VAL A 159 -9.33 13.48 3.55
CA VAL A 159 -9.01 13.68 4.98
C VAL A 159 -7.96 12.65 5.40
N GLU A 160 -7.15 12.97 6.41
CA GLU A 160 -6.31 11.97 7.10
C GLU A 160 -7.09 11.02 8.05
N GLY A 161 -8.40 11.19 8.21
CA GLY A 161 -9.24 10.60 9.27
C GLY A 161 -9.01 9.11 9.62
N SER A 162 -9.11 8.80 10.91
CA SER A 162 -8.68 7.51 11.50
C SER A 162 -9.58 6.29 11.26
N HIS A 163 -10.69 6.41 10.53
CA HIS A 163 -11.56 5.28 10.21
C HIS A 163 -11.44 4.87 8.72
N TRP A 164 -11.63 3.57 8.45
CA TRP A 164 -11.30 2.97 7.14
C TRP A 164 -12.03 3.62 5.96
N SER A 165 -13.24 4.12 6.20
CA SER A 165 -14.11 4.78 5.22
C SER A 165 -13.97 6.30 5.15
N ASP A 166 -13.13 6.94 5.97
CA ASP A 166 -13.12 8.40 6.12
C ASP A 166 -12.63 9.11 4.86
N GLY A 167 -13.54 9.87 4.24
CA GLY A 167 -13.30 10.61 3.00
C GLY A 167 -13.40 9.78 1.71
N SER A 168 -13.31 10.48 0.59
CA SER A 168 -13.13 9.89 -0.74
C SER A 168 -11.65 10.01 -1.17
N GLY A 169 -11.29 9.77 -2.43
CA GLY A 169 -9.88 9.62 -2.80
C GLY A 169 -9.58 9.04 -4.18
N ALA A 170 -8.36 9.30 -4.65
CA ALA A 170 -7.84 8.84 -5.93
C ALA A 170 -6.51 8.09 -5.74
N ARG A 171 -6.35 6.92 -6.36
CA ARG A 171 -5.09 6.15 -6.29
C ARG A 171 -4.11 6.62 -7.37
N LEU A 172 -2.84 6.82 -7.00
CA LEU A 172 -1.76 7.11 -7.92
C LEU A 172 -1.22 5.81 -8.53
N LEU A 173 -0.76 4.87 -7.69
CA LEU A 173 -0.26 3.56 -8.10
C LEU A 173 -0.89 2.44 -7.26
N GLN A 174 -1.36 1.37 -7.91
CA GLN A 174 -1.61 0.07 -7.30
C GLN A 174 -0.44 -0.86 -7.63
N PHE A 175 0.25 -1.36 -6.61
CA PHE A 175 1.11 -2.53 -6.74
C PHE A 175 0.23 -3.78 -6.57
N ARG A 176 0.39 -4.75 -7.48
CA ARG A 176 -0.38 -6.00 -7.53
C ARG A 176 0.52 -7.20 -7.21
N PRO A 177 0.03 -8.26 -6.53
CA PRO A 177 0.80 -9.47 -6.25
C PRO A 177 1.37 -10.20 -7.48
N ASP A 178 0.83 -9.94 -8.67
CA ASP A 178 1.32 -10.46 -9.95
C ASP A 178 2.59 -9.74 -10.50
N GLY A 179 3.17 -8.82 -9.73
CA GLY A 179 4.35 -8.03 -10.13
C GLY A 179 4.03 -6.83 -11.03
N THR A 180 2.76 -6.58 -11.38
CA THR A 180 2.37 -5.40 -12.18
C THR A 180 2.05 -4.19 -11.31
N VAL A 181 2.28 -2.99 -11.86
CA VAL A 181 1.92 -1.70 -11.26
C VAL A 181 0.94 -0.98 -12.17
N THR A 182 -0.20 -0.53 -11.63
CA THR A 182 -1.22 0.18 -12.42
C THR A 182 -1.56 1.57 -11.91
N SER A 183 -1.92 2.45 -12.84
CA SER A 183 -2.33 3.84 -12.62
C SER A 183 -3.64 4.10 -13.36
N ALA A 184 -4.65 4.64 -12.67
CA ALA A 184 -6.02 4.83 -13.18
C ALA A 184 -6.71 3.58 -13.83
N GLY A 185 -6.14 2.38 -13.68
CA GLY A 185 -6.61 1.12 -14.25
C GLY A 185 -5.57 0.44 -15.15
N GLU A 186 -4.83 1.24 -15.92
CA GLU A 186 -3.84 0.80 -16.90
C GLU A 186 -2.49 0.41 -16.27
N THR A 187 -1.80 -0.56 -16.88
CA THR A 187 -0.46 -0.98 -16.44
C THR A 187 0.60 0.04 -16.86
N VAL A 188 1.37 0.53 -15.87
CA VAL A 188 2.42 1.56 -16.06
C VAL A 188 3.84 1.07 -15.72
N GLY A 189 3.98 -0.19 -15.32
CA GLY A 189 5.28 -0.81 -15.06
C GLY A 189 5.15 -2.15 -14.33
N THR A 190 6.30 -2.69 -13.92
CA THR A 190 6.43 -3.95 -13.18
C THR A 190 7.47 -3.82 -12.06
N TYR A 191 7.42 -4.75 -11.11
CA TYR A 191 8.35 -4.89 -10.00
C TYR A 191 8.48 -6.37 -9.61
N GLU A 192 9.59 -6.75 -8.98
CA GLU A 192 9.81 -8.11 -8.47
C GLU A 192 9.57 -8.18 -6.95
N GLN A 193 9.10 -9.31 -6.43
CA GLN A 193 8.89 -9.49 -4.99
C GLN A 193 10.25 -9.54 -4.25
N TYR A 194 10.31 -8.98 -3.05
CA TYR A 194 11.51 -8.79 -2.21
C TYR A 194 12.59 -7.87 -2.79
N GLU A 195 12.42 -7.33 -4.00
CA GLU A 195 13.28 -6.32 -4.58
C GLU A 195 12.71 -4.90 -4.39
N TRP A 196 13.60 -3.90 -4.31
CA TRP A 196 13.22 -2.49 -4.23
C TRP A 196 13.01 -1.91 -5.63
N THR A 197 11.83 -1.36 -5.88
CA THR A 197 11.50 -0.66 -7.14
C THR A 197 11.20 0.81 -6.86
N GLY A 198 12.00 1.69 -7.48
CA GLY A 198 11.76 3.13 -7.46
C GLY A 198 10.57 3.52 -8.35
N PHE A 199 9.82 4.53 -7.91
CA PHE A 199 8.73 5.14 -8.66
C PHE A 199 8.80 6.68 -8.62
N ASP A 200 8.33 7.31 -9.70
CA ASP A 200 8.20 8.77 -9.83
C ASP A 200 6.92 9.06 -10.63
N VAL A 201 5.94 9.71 -10.00
CA VAL A 201 4.63 10.02 -10.57
C VAL A 201 4.45 11.53 -10.63
N GLU A 202 4.44 12.08 -11.83
CA GLU A 202 4.00 13.44 -12.12
C GLU A 202 2.47 13.40 -12.30
N TYR A 203 1.75 13.89 -11.29
CA TYR A 203 0.30 14.04 -11.26
C TYR A 203 -0.04 15.47 -11.73
N ARG A 204 -0.98 15.61 -12.67
CA ARG A 204 -1.49 16.92 -13.10
C ARG A 204 -3.00 16.89 -13.35
N TRP A 205 -3.72 17.73 -12.64
CA TRP A 205 -5.12 18.05 -12.91
C TRP A 205 -5.21 19.26 -13.85
N ASP A 206 -5.97 19.12 -14.93
CA ASP A 206 -6.37 20.21 -15.81
C ASP A 206 -7.81 20.61 -15.47
N ARG A 207 -7.99 21.82 -14.93
CA ARG A 207 -9.31 22.34 -14.54
C ARG A 207 -10.17 22.74 -15.73
N ASP A 208 -9.57 23.07 -16.87
CA ASP A 208 -10.28 23.56 -18.06
C ASP A 208 -10.80 22.38 -18.90
N SER A 209 -10.03 21.28 -19.04
CA SER A 209 -10.53 20.05 -19.67
C SER A 209 -11.25 19.10 -18.69
N SER A 210 -11.11 19.32 -17.38
CA SER A 210 -11.58 18.40 -16.33
C SER A 210 -10.96 16.99 -16.45
N GLU A 211 -9.69 16.92 -16.82
CA GLU A 211 -8.92 15.68 -16.92
C GLU A 211 -7.79 15.64 -15.87
N VAL A 212 -7.38 14.44 -15.49
CA VAL A 212 -6.20 14.21 -14.66
C VAL A 212 -5.25 13.27 -15.39
N THR A 213 -4.03 13.75 -15.62
CA THR A 213 -2.92 12.99 -16.20
C THR A 213 -2.00 12.50 -15.10
N HIS A 214 -1.71 11.20 -15.08
CA HIS A 214 -0.63 10.59 -14.30
C HIS A 214 0.48 10.15 -15.27
N ARG A 215 1.66 10.77 -15.19
CA ARG A 215 2.86 10.31 -15.89
C ARG A 215 3.72 9.54 -14.89
N CYS A 216 3.74 8.22 -15.04
CA CYS A 216 4.34 7.29 -14.09
C CYS A 216 5.64 6.72 -14.64
N THR A 217 6.74 6.86 -13.90
CA THR A 217 7.99 6.14 -14.14
C THR A 217 8.12 5.06 -13.07
N VAL A 218 8.23 3.79 -13.47
CA VAL A 218 8.28 2.61 -12.59
C VAL A 218 9.22 1.57 -13.20
N GLY A 219 10.15 1.02 -12.43
CA GLY A 219 11.07 -0.03 -12.93
C GLY A 219 11.98 0.41 -14.09
N GLY A 220 12.12 1.72 -14.32
CA GLY A 220 12.86 2.29 -15.45
C GLY A 220 12.05 2.47 -16.75
N GLY A 221 10.80 1.98 -16.81
CA GLY A 221 9.83 2.39 -17.84
C GLY A 221 9.13 3.69 -17.47
N THR A 222 8.56 4.40 -18.46
CA THR A 222 7.73 5.59 -18.23
C THR A 222 6.50 5.54 -19.13
N GLU A 223 5.32 5.51 -18.51
CA GLU A 223 4.02 5.54 -19.18
C GLU A 223 3.23 6.79 -18.80
N THR A 224 2.14 7.08 -19.52
CA THR A 224 1.25 8.21 -19.23
C THR A 224 -0.19 7.80 -19.42
N VAL A 225 -1.00 8.00 -18.37
CA VAL A 225 -2.42 7.63 -18.33
C VAL A 225 -3.23 8.87 -17.99
N THR A 226 -4.31 9.12 -18.74
CA THR A 226 -5.27 10.20 -18.44
C THR A 226 -6.61 9.59 -18.08
N ARG A 227 -7.28 10.21 -17.11
CA ARG A 227 -8.66 9.91 -16.70
C ARG A 227 -9.46 11.21 -16.58
N GLU A 228 -10.77 11.11 -16.48
CA GLU A 228 -11.59 12.23 -16.03
C GLU A 228 -11.21 12.64 -14.58
N ALA A 229 -11.33 13.92 -14.28
CA ALA A 229 -11.31 14.44 -12.92
C ALA A 229 -12.53 13.91 -12.14
N ARG A 230 -12.40 13.82 -10.83
CA ARG A 230 -13.47 13.35 -9.94
C ARG A 230 -14.14 14.53 -9.25
N ASP A 231 -15.38 14.34 -8.78
CA ASP A 231 -16.10 15.34 -7.97
C ASP A 231 -15.32 15.79 -6.71
N ASP A 232 -14.42 14.95 -6.19
CA ASP A 232 -13.60 15.18 -5.00
C ASP A 232 -12.18 15.70 -5.29
N GLU A 233 -11.86 16.05 -6.54
CA GLU A 233 -10.49 16.36 -6.97
C GLU A 233 -9.94 17.68 -6.39
N THR A 234 -10.79 18.61 -5.96
CA THR A 234 -10.39 19.79 -5.17
C THR A 234 -10.00 19.47 -3.74
N ASP A 235 -10.57 18.39 -3.19
CA ASP A 235 -10.68 18.17 -1.74
C ASP A 235 -9.64 17.16 -1.25
N LEU A 236 -8.75 16.67 -2.12
CA LEU A 236 -7.74 15.66 -1.80
C LEU A 236 -6.56 16.23 -1.01
N THR A 237 -6.69 16.31 0.31
CA THR A 237 -5.73 16.96 1.20
C THR A 237 -4.69 16.05 1.87
N ALA A 238 -4.90 14.73 1.89
CA ALA A 238 -4.03 13.77 2.59
C ALA A 238 -3.40 12.72 1.66
N LEU A 239 -2.12 12.39 1.92
CA LEU A 239 -1.45 11.23 1.34
C LEU A 239 -1.92 9.94 2.05
N GLU A 240 -2.16 8.87 1.31
CA GLU A 240 -2.43 7.53 1.86
C GLU A 240 -1.43 6.50 1.33
N LEU A 241 -0.78 5.79 2.25
CA LEU A 241 -0.07 4.54 1.97
C LEU A 241 -0.89 3.37 2.50
N ARG A 242 -0.92 2.28 1.73
CA ARG A 242 -1.74 1.11 2.04
C ARG A 242 -0.98 -0.18 1.79
N SER A 243 -1.15 -1.14 2.70
CA SER A 243 -0.99 -2.56 2.42
C SER A 243 -2.35 -3.26 2.48
N ASP A 244 -2.61 -4.15 1.52
CA ASP A 244 -3.84 -4.92 1.43
C ASP A 244 -3.72 -6.22 2.27
N ASP A 245 -3.32 -7.35 1.66
CA ASP A 245 -3.19 -8.66 2.34
C ASP A 245 -1.71 -9.08 2.52
N PHE A 246 -0.79 -8.12 2.53
CA PHE A 246 0.65 -8.34 2.44
C PHE A 246 1.43 -7.47 3.42
N THR A 247 2.74 -7.70 3.55
CA THR A 247 3.69 -6.74 4.10
C THR A 247 4.35 -5.97 2.95
N VAL A 248 4.31 -4.65 3.00
CA VAL A 248 5.01 -3.76 2.06
C VAL A 248 5.92 -2.79 2.81
N LEU A 249 6.94 -2.28 2.11
CA LEU A 249 7.88 -1.30 2.64
C LEU A 249 7.99 -0.11 1.70
N TRP A 250 8.10 1.08 2.31
CA TRP A 250 8.25 2.35 1.60
C TRP A 250 9.54 3.05 2.04
N GLY A 251 10.35 3.52 1.11
CA GLY A 251 11.59 4.26 1.37
C GLY A 251 11.67 5.55 0.55
N GLY A 252 12.39 6.56 1.06
CA GLY A 252 12.69 7.79 0.33
C GLY A 252 11.48 8.53 -0.22
N LEU A 253 10.39 8.62 0.55
CA LEU A 253 9.14 9.22 0.06
C LEU A 253 9.28 10.74 -0.04
N SER A 254 8.85 11.31 -1.17
CA SER A 254 8.70 12.76 -1.31
C SER A 254 7.49 13.16 -2.14
N VAL A 255 6.90 14.30 -1.78
CA VAL A 255 5.87 15.04 -2.53
C VAL A 255 6.39 16.45 -2.72
N ALA A 256 6.38 16.96 -3.94
CA ALA A 256 6.74 18.35 -4.26
C ALA A 256 5.85 18.87 -5.39
N GLU A 257 5.79 20.19 -5.57
CA GLU A 257 5.34 20.72 -6.86
C GLU A 257 6.39 20.37 -7.96
N PRO A 258 5.97 20.04 -9.19
CA PRO A 258 6.91 19.83 -10.29
C PRO A 258 7.55 21.18 -10.67
N GLY A 259 8.72 21.44 -10.07
CA GLY A 259 9.39 22.74 -9.99
C GLY A 259 9.20 23.65 -11.22
N GLY A 260 8.74 24.88 -10.96
CA GLY A 260 8.08 25.78 -11.90
C GLY A 260 8.87 26.18 -13.14
N GLY A 261 8.97 25.27 -14.12
CA GLY A 261 9.33 25.55 -15.50
C GLY A 261 8.23 26.36 -16.21
N SER A 262 8.10 27.63 -15.82
CA SER A 262 7.03 28.55 -16.21
C SER A 262 6.72 28.55 -17.71
N GLY A 263 5.63 27.88 -18.09
CA GLY A 263 5.00 28.03 -19.40
C GLY A 263 5.58 27.16 -20.51
N ILE A 264 5.47 25.83 -20.40
CA ILE A 264 5.35 24.99 -21.61
C ILE A 264 3.99 25.27 -22.24
N ASN A 265 3.91 26.28 -23.11
CA ASN A 265 2.73 26.48 -23.96
C ASN A 265 2.54 25.23 -24.83
N PRO A 266 1.36 24.58 -24.86
CA PRO A 266 1.11 23.40 -25.69
C PRO A 266 0.95 23.73 -27.19
N THR A 267 1.37 24.93 -27.63
CA THR A 267 1.19 25.45 -28.98
C THR A 267 2.55 25.70 -29.64
N LEU A 268 2.70 25.25 -30.90
CA LEU A 268 3.90 25.35 -31.76
C LEU A 268 4.99 24.26 -31.60
N LEU A 269 4.61 22.99 -31.56
CA LEU A 269 5.47 21.92 -32.11
C LEU A 269 5.48 21.97 -33.64
N LEU A 270 6.27 22.89 -34.20
CA LEU A 270 6.66 22.85 -35.62
C LEU A 270 7.85 21.88 -35.79
N PRO A 271 7.84 20.97 -36.78
CA PRO A 271 8.93 20.02 -36.99
C PRO A 271 10.17 20.72 -37.54
N LEU A 272 11.18 20.94 -36.67
CA LEU A 272 12.49 21.44 -37.07
C LEU A 272 13.25 20.36 -37.86
N VAL A 273 13.15 20.39 -39.19
CA VAL A 273 13.88 19.48 -40.08
C VAL A 273 15.38 19.80 -40.03
N LEU A 274 16.12 19.06 -39.19
CA LEU A 274 17.55 19.25 -39.01
C LEU A 274 18.34 18.65 -40.20
N LEU A 275 18.69 19.49 -41.16
CA LEU A 275 19.42 19.10 -42.38
C LEU A 275 20.92 18.85 -42.09
N VAL A 276 21.26 17.68 -41.54
CA VAL A 276 22.65 17.29 -41.26
C VAL A 276 23.39 16.93 -42.55
N ALA A 277 24.21 17.86 -43.05
CA ALA A 277 25.03 17.67 -44.24
C ALA A 277 26.48 17.27 -43.90
N GLY A 278 26.91 16.11 -44.41
CA GLY A 278 28.32 15.80 -44.74
C GLY A 278 29.33 15.67 -43.59
N GLY A 279 29.55 14.44 -43.11
CA GLY A 279 30.69 14.08 -42.25
C GLY A 279 31.21 12.68 -42.57
N ALA A 280 32.29 12.57 -43.36
CA ALA A 280 32.83 11.27 -43.75
C ALA A 280 33.70 10.65 -42.64
N GLY A 281 33.29 9.49 -42.13
CA GLY A 281 34.05 8.71 -41.14
C GLY A 281 34.07 7.22 -41.48
N TYR A 282 35.26 6.68 -41.75
CA TYR A 282 35.45 5.26 -42.05
C TYR A 282 35.27 4.40 -40.78
N TYR A 283 34.37 3.42 -40.83
CA TYR A 283 34.28 2.36 -39.83
C TYR A 283 34.44 0.98 -40.47
N TYR A 284 35.32 0.16 -39.88
CA TYR A 284 35.60 -1.21 -40.35
C TYR A 284 34.44 -2.16 -40.01
N LEU A 285 33.73 -2.65 -41.02
CA LEU A 285 32.73 -3.71 -40.86
C LEU A 285 33.39 -5.07 -40.63
N ARG A 286 33.54 -5.46 -39.36
CA ARG A 286 33.97 -6.82 -38.98
C ARG A 286 32.76 -7.77 -39.00
N ARG A 287 32.54 -8.45 -40.14
CA ARG A 287 31.54 -9.54 -40.23
C ARG A 287 31.72 -10.54 -39.08
N ARG A 288 30.62 -10.91 -38.44
CA ARG A 288 30.40 -12.25 -37.90
C ARG A 288 29.24 -12.87 -38.67
N GLU A 289 29.39 -14.13 -39.03
CA GLU A 289 28.43 -14.85 -39.86
C GLU A 289 27.62 -15.78 -38.95
N SER A 290 26.30 -15.57 -38.91
CA SER A 290 25.37 -16.45 -38.21
C SER A 290 24.86 -17.53 -39.17
N PRO A 291 25.03 -18.83 -38.89
CA PRO A 291 24.56 -19.90 -39.76
C PRO A 291 23.02 -20.01 -39.73
N ALA A 292 22.43 -20.32 -40.87
CA ALA A 292 20.99 -20.53 -41.00
C ALA A 292 20.54 -21.91 -40.47
N PRO A 293 19.31 -22.04 -39.93
CA PRO A 293 18.76 -23.34 -39.54
C PRO A 293 18.46 -24.19 -40.78
N GLN A 294 18.82 -25.47 -40.73
CA GLN A 294 18.53 -26.43 -41.80
C GLN A 294 17.11 -27.00 -41.68
N GLN A 295 16.39 -27.10 -42.80
CA GLN A 295 15.15 -27.86 -42.90
C GLN A 295 15.42 -29.26 -43.45
N THR A 296 14.90 -30.30 -42.79
CA THR A 296 14.68 -31.62 -43.37
C THR A 296 13.37 -32.23 -42.85
N GLY A 297 12.51 -32.68 -43.76
CA GLY A 297 11.44 -33.65 -43.50
C GLY A 297 11.82 -35.00 -44.12
N PRO A 298 10.86 -35.83 -44.62
CA PRO A 298 9.39 -35.71 -44.54
C PRO A 298 8.71 -37.06 -44.18
N ARG A 299 7.40 -37.20 -44.53
CA ARG A 299 6.53 -38.42 -44.54
C ARG A 299 5.62 -38.65 -43.31
N GLN A 300 4.46 -39.32 -43.44
CA GLN A 300 3.41 -39.35 -44.49
C GLN A 300 2.21 -40.21 -44.01
N HIS A 301 0.97 -39.86 -44.41
CA HIS A 301 -0.25 -40.71 -44.33
C HIS A 301 -0.78 -41.05 -42.91
N ALA A 302 -2.09 -41.26 -42.67
CA ALA A 302 -3.30 -41.10 -43.48
C ALA A 302 -4.56 -40.93 -42.58
N ARG A 303 -5.70 -40.54 -43.21
CA ARG A 303 -7.13 -40.82 -42.88
C ARG A 303 -7.51 -40.98 -41.38
N GLN A 304 -8.58 -40.35 -40.90
CA GLN A 304 -9.94 -40.54 -41.43
C GLN A 304 -10.90 -39.39 -41.06
N SER A 305 -12.12 -39.41 -41.63
CA SER A 305 -13.13 -38.35 -41.53
C SER A 305 -14.12 -38.53 -40.37
N ASN A 306 -14.67 -37.42 -39.85
CA ASN A 306 -16.12 -37.37 -39.70
C ASN A 306 -16.71 -35.95 -39.88
N ARG A 307 -18.00 -35.88 -40.22
CA ARG A 307 -18.81 -34.64 -40.28
C ARG A 307 -19.57 -34.46 -38.97
N GLN A 308 -19.70 -33.21 -38.50
CA GLN A 308 -21.03 -32.62 -38.34
C GLN A 308 -20.98 -31.08 -38.26
N THR A 309 -22.07 -30.45 -38.66
CA THR A 309 -22.27 -28.99 -38.74
C THR A 309 -23.16 -28.51 -37.59
N GLY A 310 -22.78 -27.42 -36.91
CA GLY A 310 -23.56 -26.83 -35.82
C GLY A 310 -23.35 -25.33 -35.71
N GLN A 311 -24.39 -24.58 -36.09
CA GLN A 311 -24.59 -23.12 -36.04
C GLN A 311 -23.68 -22.30 -35.10
N GLN A 312 -23.04 -21.26 -35.66
CA GLN A 312 -22.61 -20.08 -34.90
C GLN A 312 -23.83 -19.18 -34.64
N ASN A 313 -23.92 -18.61 -33.43
CA ASN A 313 -24.73 -17.46 -33.11
C ASN A 313 -23.84 -16.47 -32.34
N ASP A 314 -23.65 -15.27 -32.87
CA ASP A 314 -22.94 -14.20 -32.17
C ASP A 314 -23.86 -13.52 -31.13
N PRO A 315 -23.34 -13.20 -29.94
CA PRO A 315 -23.83 -12.10 -29.12
C PRO A 315 -22.88 -10.90 -29.23
N GLN A 316 -23.42 -9.69 -29.40
CA GLN A 316 -22.65 -8.45 -29.34
C GLN A 316 -22.07 -8.23 -27.93
N PRO A 317 -20.92 -7.54 -27.79
CA PRO A 317 -20.45 -7.09 -26.49
C PRO A 317 -21.46 -6.11 -25.88
N ARG A 318 -21.80 -6.31 -24.61
CA ARG A 318 -22.37 -5.25 -23.76
C ARG A 318 -21.20 -4.53 -23.08
N GLY A 319 -21.26 -3.20 -23.03
CA GLY A 319 -20.42 -2.44 -22.11
C GLY A 319 -20.96 -2.60 -20.69
N GLU A 320 -20.07 -2.73 -19.71
CA GLU A 320 -20.42 -2.82 -18.29
C GLU A 320 -19.92 -1.57 -17.55
N GLU A 321 -20.71 -0.50 -17.63
CA GLU A 321 -20.61 0.62 -16.67
C GLU A 321 -20.82 0.06 -15.26
N SER A 322 -19.83 0.23 -14.39
CA SER A 322 -19.84 -0.29 -13.01
C SER A 322 -19.97 0.85 -12.00
N ASP A 323 -21.22 1.30 -11.86
CA ASP A 323 -21.65 2.40 -11.00
C ASP A 323 -21.37 2.11 -9.51
N TRP A 324 -20.40 2.80 -8.90
CA TRP A 324 -20.10 2.66 -7.47
C TRP A 324 -21.07 3.47 -6.59
N ARG A 325 -22.33 3.03 -6.53
CA ARG A 325 -23.32 3.52 -5.57
C ARG A 325 -23.57 2.50 -4.47
N GLY A 326 -23.06 2.82 -3.27
CA GLY A 326 -23.29 2.02 -2.07
C GLY A 326 -24.78 2.00 -1.68
N SER A 327 -25.29 0.81 -1.30
CA SER A 327 -26.65 0.63 -0.81
C SER A 327 -26.63 0.06 0.61
N SER A 328 -26.92 0.90 1.60
CA SER A 328 -27.06 0.50 3.00
C SER A 328 -28.42 -0.15 3.23
N GLY A 329 -28.54 -1.45 2.96
CA GLY A 329 -29.74 -2.25 3.20
C GLY A 329 -29.52 -3.31 4.26
N GLY A 330 -29.99 -3.07 5.49
CA GLY A 330 -29.98 -4.08 6.54
C GLY A 330 -31.09 -5.12 6.34
N GLN A 331 -30.75 -6.40 6.48
CA GLN A 331 -31.73 -7.47 6.70
C GLN A 331 -31.30 -8.32 7.90
N GLU A 332 -32.23 -8.54 8.82
CA GLU A 332 -32.09 -9.50 9.89
C GLU A 332 -31.99 -10.93 9.31
N SER A 333 -31.37 -11.86 10.03
CA SER A 333 -31.40 -13.29 9.69
C SER A 333 -31.49 -14.13 10.97
N PRO A 334 -32.27 -15.23 10.95
CA PRO A 334 -32.80 -15.81 12.19
C PRO A 334 -31.91 -16.87 12.84
N ASP A 335 -31.94 -16.86 14.17
CA ASP A 335 -31.88 -18.00 15.10
C ASP A 335 -31.26 -19.32 14.57
N HIS A 336 -29.95 -19.49 14.80
CA HIS A 336 -29.29 -20.78 14.64
C HIS A 336 -29.40 -21.62 15.92
N GLY A 337 -30.26 -22.64 15.86
CA GLY A 337 -30.55 -23.53 16.98
C GLY A 337 -29.31 -24.25 17.56
N ARG A 338 -29.14 -24.16 18.88
CA ARG A 338 -28.07 -24.84 19.62
C ARG A 338 -28.19 -26.36 19.53
N GLN A 339 -27.17 -27.03 19.00
CA GLN A 339 -26.94 -28.44 19.29
C GLN A 339 -26.02 -28.56 20.51
N HIS A 340 -26.40 -29.38 21.48
CA HIS A 340 -25.58 -29.67 22.66
C HIS A 340 -24.46 -30.66 22.30
N THR A 341 -23.21 -30.28 22.54
CA THR A 341 -22.12 -31.23 22.77
C THR A 341 -22.11 -31.67 24.24
N PRO A 342 -21.88 -32.96 24.56
CA PRO A 342 -21.71 -33.42 25.93
C PRO A 342 -20.30 -33.13 26.46
N ASP A 343 -20.16 -33.03 27.79
CA ASP A 343 -18.90 -32.68 28.45
C ASP A 343 -17.76 -33.67 28.17
N GLY A 344 -16.59 -33.14 27.80
CA GLY A 344 -15.38 -33.91 27.58
C GLY A 344 -14.74 -34.37 28.90
N GLN A 345 -14.57 -35.69 29.07
CA GLN A 345 -13.81 -36.24 30.19
C GLN A 345 -12.33 -35.84 30.09
N ARG A 346 -11.77 -35.29 31.18
CA ARG A 346 -10.32 -35.09 31.30
C ARG A 346 -9.62 -36.45 31.48
N PRO A 347 -8.57 -36.79 30.69
CA PRO A 347 -7.71 -37.92 30.99
C PRO A 347 -6.90 -37.66 32.28
N SER A 348 -6.60 -38.73 33.01
CA SER A 348 -5.91 -38.67 34.31
C SER A 348 -4.38 -38.61 34.15
N GLU A 349 -3.69 -38.07 35.16
CA GLU A 349 -2.24 -37.81 35.11
C GLU A 349 -1.35 -39.07 34.98
N SER A 350 -1.92 -40.27 35.15
CA SER A 350 -1.23 -41.56 34.97
C SER A 350 -0.72 -41.82 33.56
N GLU A 351 -1.34 -41.24 32.52
CA GLU A 351 -0.98 -41.51 31.11
C GLU A 351 0.19 -40.68 30.59
N ARG A 352 0.66 -39.66 31.34
CA ARG A 352 1.73 -38.74 30.91
C ARG A 352 3.17 -39.24 31.13
N ARG A 353 3.39 -40.55 31.30
CA ARG A 353 4.71 -41.12 31.70
C ARG A 353 5.31 -42.19 30.79
N SER A 354 4.79 -42.36 29.57
CA SER A 354 5.18 -43.47 28.67
C SER A 354 5.82 -43.07 27.33
N ALA A 355 6.20 -41.80 27.16
CA ALA A 355 6.63 -41.23 25.86
C ALA A 355 8.07 -40.68 25.84
N ASP A 356 8.92 -41.06 26.80
CA ASP A 356 10.28 -40.50 26.99
C ASP A 356 11.34 -41.61 27.16
N ARG A 357 11.28 -42.61 26.26
CA ARG A 357 12.26 -43.69 26.09
C ARG A 357 12.28 -44.15 24.64
N ASP A 358 13.06 -43.46 23.82
CA ASP A 358 13.87 -44.06 22.74
C ASP A 358 14.75 -42.97 22.12
N ARG A 359 15.98 -42.85 22.64
CA ARG A 359 17.03 -41.99 22.06
C ARG A 359 18.35 -42.72 22.18
N PRO A 360 18.93 -43.24 21.07
CA PRO A 360 20.22 -43.89 21.11
C PRO A 360 21.31 -42.87 21.45
N SER A 361 22.28 -43.31 22.24
CA SER A 361 23.53 -42.60 22.49
C SER A 361 24.62 -43.22 21.61
N ASP A 362 25.04 -42.51 20.57
CA ASP A 362 26.23 -42.89 19.81
C ASP A 362 27.48 -42.69 20.69
N GLU A 363 28.22 -43.77 20.89
CA GLU A 363 29.40 -43.80 21.77
C GLU A 363 30.68 -43.70 20.92
N GLU A 364 31.20 -42.48 20.77
CA GLU A 364 32.42 -42.21 20.01
C GLU A 364 33.66 -42.71 20.77
N SER A 365 34.46 -43.59 20.15
CA SER A 365 35.68 -44.13 20.76
C SER A 365 36.67 -44.73 19.76
N ARG A 366 37.41 -43.88 19.03
CA ARG A 366 38.89 -43.93 18.83
C ARG A 366 39.40 -42.99 17.74
#